data_AF-A0A8S3F6A4-F1
#
_entry.id   AF-A0A8S3F6A4-F1
#
_cell.length_a   1.000
_cell.length_b   1.000
_cell.length_c   1.000
_cell.angle_alpha   90.00
_cell.angle_beta   90.00
_cell.angle_gamma   90.00
#
_symmetry.space_group_name_H-M   'P 1'
#
loop_
_entity.id
_entity.type
_entity.pdbx_description
1 polymer ?
#
loop_
_entity_poly.entity_id
_entity_poly.type
_entity_poly.pdbx_seq_one_letter_code
_entity_poly.pdbx_strand_id
1 'polypeptide(L)' 'MLLMEEAERIALEEHGSWKISVISGIGTRNYYRKLGYELDGPYMSKIIGPEP' A
#
# COMPACT_ATOMS: atom_id res chain seq x y z
N MET A 1 10.05 7.36 -4.43
CA MET A 1 9.87 5.97 -4.92
C MET A 1 8.81 6.00 -6.02
N LEU A 2 9.25 6.28 -7.25
CA LEU A 2 8.34 6.70 -8.32
C LEU A 2 7.15 5.75 -8.55
N LEU A 3 7.35 4.43 -8.47
CA LEU A 3 6.28 3.46 -8.77
C LEU A 3 5.26 3.30 -7.65
N MET A 4 5.67 3.32 -6.38
CA MET A 4 4.73 3.12 -5.27
C MET A 4 3.87 4.36 -5.07
N GLU A 5 4.46 5.55 -5.19
CA GLU A 5 3.73 6.82 -5.10
C GLU A 5 2.68 6.93 -6.22
N GLU A 6 3.04 6.55 -7.44
CA GLU A 6 2.11 6.57 -8.57
C GLU A 6 1.00 5.51 -8.44
N ALA A 7 1.32 4.32 -7.93
CA ALA A 7 0.30 3.30 -7.64
C ALA A 7 -0.68 3.77 -6.56
N GLU A 8 -0.20 4.44 -5.51
CA GLU A 8 -1.06 5.02 -4.47
C GLU A 8 -1.94 6.14 -5.05
N ARG A 9 -1.39 7.02 -5.90
CA ARG A 9 -2.17 8.07 -6.59
C ARG A 9 -3.29 7.49 -7.46
N ILE A 10 -2.97 6.54 -8.35
CA ILE A 10 -3.94 5.90 -9.25
C ILE A 10 -5.03 5.18 -8.44
N ALA A 11 -4.64 4.43 -7.40
CA ALA A 11 -5.60 3.72 -6.55
C ALA A 11 -6.60 4.67 -5.86
N LEU A 12 -6.15 5.83 -5.40
CA LEU A 12 -7.01 6.82 -4.77
C LEU A 12 -7.88 7.58 -5.79
N GLU A 13 -7.24 8.17 -6.80
CA GLU A 13 -7.88 9.15 -7.70
C GLU A 13 -8.72 8.49 -8.79
N GLU A 14 -8.26 7.36 -9.34
CA GLU A 14 -8.87 6.74 -10.51
C GLU A 14 -9.75 5.54 -10.11
N HIS A 15 -9.38 4.82 -9.06
CA HIS A 15 -10.16 3.68 -8.55
C HIS A 15 -11.02 4.01 -7.33
N GLY A 16 -10.88 5.20 -6.72
CA GLY A 16 -11.64 5.60 -5.53
C GLY A 16 -11.37 4.70 -4.31
N SER A 17 -10.21 4.05 -4.26
CA SER A 17 -9.84 3.14 -3.17
C SER A 17 -9.22 3.90 -2.01
N TRP A 18 -9.56 3.52 -0.79
CA TRP A 18 -9.03 4.12 0.43
C TRP A 18 -7.87 3.32 1.06
N LYS A 19 -7.67 2.07 0.63
CA LYS A 19 -6.61 1.17 1.09
C LYS A 19 -5.95 0.46 -0.09
N ILE A 20 -4.62 0.34 -0.03
CA ILE A 20 -3.82 -0.49 -0.95
C ILE A 20 -3.24 -1.68 -0.20
N SER A 21 -3.17 -2.85 -0.83
CA SER A 21 -2.65 -4.09 -0.24
C SER A 21 -1.69 -4.77 -1.21
N VAL A 22 -0.49 -5.09 -0.74
CA VAL A 22 0.60 -5.67 -1.53
C VAL A 22 0.82 -7.13 -1.14
N ILE A 23 0.81 -8.02 -2.12
CA ILE A 23 1.27 -9.41 -1.94
C ILE A 23 2.79 -9.37 -1.78
N SER A 24 3.27 -9.49 -0.54
CA SER A 24 4.69 -9.39 -0.23
C SER A 24 5.28 -10.73 0.20
N GLY A 25 6.48 -11.03 -0.30
CA GLY A 25 7.31 -12.09 0.28
C GLY A 25 7.75 -11.71 1.69
N ILE A 26 7.88 -12.68 2.59
CA ILE A 26 8.23 -12.45 4.01
C ILE A 26 9.52 -11.61 4.14
N GLY A 27 10.54 -11.90 3.33
CA GLY A 27 11.82 -11.19 3.34
C GLY A 27 11.76 -9.74 2.84
N THR A 28 10.69 -9.34 2.12
CA THR A 28 10.55 -7.99 1.56
C THR A 28 9.65 -7.08 2.40
N ARG A 29 8.99 -7.60 3.44
CA ARG A 29 8.09 -6.80 4.31
C ARG A 29 8.77 -5.56 4.90
N ASN A 30 10.05 -5.66 5.26
CA ASN A 30 10.81 -4.52 5.79
C ASN A 30 11.00 -3.38 4.77
N TYR A 31 10.99 -3.67 3.47
CA TYR A 31 10.98 -2.63 2.45
C TYR A 31 9.69 -1.82 2.56
N TYR A 32 8.53 -2.48 2.53
CA TYR A 32 7.21 -1.82 2.63
C TYR A 32 6.98 -1.09 3.96
N ARG A 33 7.51 -1.62 5.07
CA ARG A 33 7.46 -0.92 6.37
C ARG A 33 8.11 0.46 6.33
N LYS A 34 9.22 0.62 5.62
CA LYS A 34 9.87 1.93 5.42
C LYS A 34 8.99 2.91 4.63
N LEU A 35 7.97 2.41 3.94
CA LEU A 35 7.03 3.18 3.13
C LEU A 35 5.71 3.48 3.87
N GLY A 36 5.61 3.08 5.14
CA GLY A 36 4.41 3.24 5.96
C GLY A 36 3.37 2.15 5.77
N TYR A 37 3.73 1.00 5.19
CA TYR A 37 2.84 -0.17 5.13
C TYR A 37 2.98 -1.03 6.37
N GLU A 38 1.88 -1.64 6.77
CA GLU A 38 1.79 -2.52 7.94
C GLU A 38 1.35 -3.93 7.55
N LEU A 39 1.62 -4.91 8.42
CA LEU A 39 1.22 -6.29 8.15
C LEU A 39 -0.29 -6.44 8.36
N ASP A 40 -1.01 -6.80 7.30
CA ASP A 40 -2.46 -7.01 7.28
C ASP A 40 -2.74 -8.42 6.73
N GLY A 41 -2.80 -9.40 7.64
CA GLY A 41 -2.92 -10.82 7.29
C GLY A 41 -1.74 -11.29 6.40
N PRO A 42 -1.99 -11.84 5.20
CA PRO A 42 -0.92 -12.26 4.29
C PRO A 42 -0.32 -11.09 3.49
N TYR A 43 -0.88 -9.87 3.58
CA TYR A 43 -0.51 -8.71 2.79
C TYR A 43 0.30 -7.69 3.60
N MET A 44 0.89 -6.72 2.91
CA MET A 44 1.32 -5.45 3.49
C MET A 44 0.37 -4.37 2.99
N SER A 45 -0.25 -3.62 3.89
CA SER A 45 -1.32 -2.68 3.52
C SER A 45 -1.08 -1.28 4.07
N LYS A 46 -1.62 -0.28 3.40
CA LYS A 46 -1.55 1.12 3.77
C LYS A 46 -2.85 1.83 3.44
N ILE A 47 -3.32 2.67 4.36
CA ILE A 47 -4.44 3.59 4.12
C ILE A 47 -3.90 4.77 3.31
N ILE A 48 -4.54 5.06 2.18
CA ILE A 48 -4.11 6.08 1.21
C ILE A 48 -5.16 7.17 0.98
N GLY A 49 -6.37 6.97 1.49
CA GLY A 49 -7.48 7.93 1.44
C GLY A 49 -8.23 7.99 2.77
N PRO A 50 -9.28 8.82 2.87
CA PRO A 50 -10.17 8.79 4.01
C PRO A 50 -10.79 7.40 4.15
N GLU A 51 -10.97 6.91 5.39
CA GLU A 51 -11.74 5.70 5.64
C GLU A 51 -13.14 5.82 5.02
N PRO A 52 -13.71 4.71 4.49
CA PRO A 52 -14.96 4.71 3.73
C PRO A 52 -16.18 5.07 4.59
#